data_AF-A0A7J8U7E6-F1
#
_entry.id   AF-A0A7J8U7E6-F1
#
_cell.length_a   1.000
_cell.length_b   1.000
_cell.length_c   1.000
_cell.angle_alpha   90.00
_cell.angle_beta   90.00
_cell.angle_gamma   90.00
#
_symmetry.space_group_name_H-M   'P 1'
#
loop_
_entity.id
_entity.type
_entity.pdbx_description
1 polymer ?
#
loop_
_entity_poly.entity_id
_entity_poly.type
_entity_poly.pdbx_seq_one_letter_code
_entity_poly.pdbx_strand_id
1 'polypeptide(L)'
;MLGIKKKYYVKQELDDDKPSIHGRMKRNNNNNQNHQTGFCLMSMLKLQKPIIDTPCRPVKKAAASTIIAVFLITVLMVSVGWLDISFFSGVSSYQNMVVGSKSTTARHKPEFPLECSTENQTQTCRKDYPTTTGIPPMNTSKVECPSFFRWIHEDLRHWKQTGISRDMIEGARKTAHFRLVIVKGKAYVEKYRNSIQTRDKFTLWGILQLLRMYPGRLPDLELMFDCDDRPAVRSRDFQGPNARPPPLFRYCADEWSLDIVFPDWSFWGWAETNIRPWRNVLKEIKKGNERRKWKERVPYAYWRGNPSVAPTRKDLMKCNATDKNNWNTLLYVQ
;
A
#
# COMPACT_ATOMS: atom_id res chain seq x y z
N MET A 1 -14.65 -34.15 19.80
CA MET A 1 -13.59 -34.23 20.83
C MET A 1 -12.28 -34.57 20.14
N LEU A 2 -11.34 -33.62 20.11
CA LEU A 2 -9.89 -33.84 19.95
C LEU A 2 -9.25 -32.55 20.49
N GLY A 3 -8.89 -32.60 21.77
CA GLY A 3 -8.36 -31.45 22.50
C GLY A 3 -6.87 -31.31 22.25
N ILE A 4 -6.45 -30.14 21.78
CA ILE A 4 -5.05 -29.74 21.80
C ILE A 4 -4.91 -28.59 22.79
N LYS A 5 -4.59 -28.94 24.04
CA LYS A 5 -4.08 -27.99 25.04
C LYS A 5 -2.62 -27.72 24.71
N LYS A 6 -2.30 -26.59 24.06
CA LYS A 6 -0.95 -26.01 24.17
C LYS A 6 -1.00 -24.85 25.15
N LYS A 7 -0.27 -25.00 26.27
CA LYS A 7 0.03 -23.92 27.22
C LYS A 7 0.99 -22.96 26.53
N TYR A 8 0.58 -21.71 26.34
CA TYR A 8 1.49 -20.63 25.97
C TYR A 8 2.21 -20.18 27.24
N TYR A 9 3.54 -20.30 27.27
CA TYR A 9 4.37 -19.74 28.32
C TYR A 9 4.74 -18.30 27.93
N VAL A 10 4.35 -17.35 28.77
CA VAL A 10 4.76 -15.94 28.65
C VAL A 10 6.20 -15.85 29.14
N LYS A 11 7.13 -15.54 28.24
CA LYS A 11 8.50 -15.18 28.62
C LYS A 11 8.49 -13.71 29.04
N GLN A 12 8.76 -13.46 30.31
CA GLN A 12 8.97 -12.14 30.87
C GLN A 12 10.36 -11.67 30.41
N GLU A 13 10.44 -10.54 29.72
CA GLU A 13 11.71 -9.88 29.40
C GLU A 13 11.83 -8.60 30.20
N LEU A 14 13.01 -8.44 30.81
CA LEU A 14 13.41 -7.42 31.77
C LEU A 14 13.49 -6.03 31.13
N ASP A 15 13.13 -5.03 31.93
CA ASP A 15 13.41 -3.61 31.70
C ASP A 15 14.92 -3.35 31.79
N ASP A 16 15.47 -2.67 30.78
CA ASP A 16 16.18 -1.38 30.87
C ASP A 16 17.06 -1.17 29.63
N ASP A 17 16.76 -0.11 28.86
CA ASP A 17 17.76 0.86 28.40
C ASP A 17 17.11 1.98 27.56
N LYS A 18 17.16 3.21 28.11
CA LYS A 18 16.85 4.46 27.40
C LYS A 18 18.00 4.81 26.43
N PRO A 19 17.73 5.26 25.19
CA PRO A 19 18.69 6.04 24.44
C PRO A 19 18.38 7.54 24.50
N SER A 20 19.41 8.26 24.93
CA SER A 20 19.61 9.71 24.89
C SER A 20 19.51 10.30 23.48
N ILE A 21 18.88 11.48 23.40
CA ILE A 21 18.77 12.33 22.21
C ILE A 21 20.06 13.14 22.08
N HIS A 22 20.93 12.82 21.12
CA HIS A 22 21.75 13.77 20.32
C HIS A 22 22.67 12.98 19.36
N GLY A 23 22.39 13.07 18.04
CA GLY A 23 23.16 12.36 17.01
C GLY A 23 23.19 13.14 15.70
N ARG A 24 24.15 14.06 15.61
CA ARG A 24 24.56 14.85 14.44
C ARG A 24 24.98 13.91 13.30
N MET A 25 24.33 13.99 12.12
CA MET A 25 24.73 13.26 10.92
C MET A 25 26.14 13.68 10.47
N LYS A 26 27.13 12.79 10.63
CA LYS A 26 28.40 12.85 9.89
C LYS A 26 28.28 11.98 8.63
N ARG A 27 28.53 12.61 7.47
CA ARG A 27 28.81 11.93 6.19
C ARG A 27 30.05 11.07 6.36
N ASN A 28 29.99 9.80 5.97
CA ASN A 28 31.17 8.99 5.70
C ASN A 28 31.15 8.51 4.25
N ASN A 29 32.20 8.87 3.53
CA ASN A 29 32.59 8.32 2.24
C ASN A 29 33.09 6.89 2.44
N ASN A 30 32.59 5.96 1.63
CA ASN A 30 33.21 4.64 1.46
C ASN A 30 34.22 4.71 0.32
N ASN A 31 35.43 4.19 0.57
CA ASN A 31 36.38 3.79 -0.46
C ASN A 31 36.90 2.37 -0.15
N ASN A 32 36.83 1.52 -1.19
CA ASN A 32 37.59 0.30 -1.47
C ASN A 32 37.61 -0.87 -0.46
N GLN A 33 37.13 -2.04 -0.93
CA GLN A 33 38.04 -3.14 -1.31
C GLN A 33 37.34 -4.19 -2.21
N ASN A 34 38.10 -4.64 -3.22
CA ASN A 34 37.78 -5.62 -4.26
C ASN A 34 38.04 -7.07 -3.80
N HIS A 35 37.32 -8.04 -4.38
CA HIS A 35 37.84 -9.25 -5.08
C HIS A 35 36.65 -9.96 -5.76
N GLN A 36 36.55 -9.94 -7.11
CA GLN A 36 36.93 -11.00 -8.09
C GLN A 36 35.96 -12.22 -8.05
N THR A 37 35.39 -12.77 -9.12
CA THR A 37 35.77 -12.96 -10.55
C THR A 37 34.54 -13.30 -11.41
N GLY A 38 34.56 -12.98 -12.71
CA GLY A 38 33.70 -13.63 -13.73
C GLY A 38 33.39 -12.78 -14.98
N PHE A 39 34.38 -12.47 -15.82
CA PHE A 39 34.20 -11.82 -17.12
C PHE A 39 33.87 -12.84 -18.22
N CYS A 40 32.92 -12.51 -19.11
CA CYS A 40 32.90 -13.00 -20.48
C CYS A 40 32.91 -11.79 -21.43
N LEU A 41 33.99 -11.70 -22.21
CA LEU A 41 34.33 -10.62 -23.13
C LEU A 41 33.98 -11.09 -24.54
N MET A 42 33.27 -10.30 -25.35
CA MET A 42 33.32 -10.42 -26.81
C MET A 42 33.35 -9.03 -27.42
N SER A 43 34.55 -8.68 -27.85
CA SER A 43 34.95 -7.45 -28.54
C SER A 43 34.50 -7.48 -30.00
N MET A 44 34.12 -6.30 -30.48
CA MET A 44 34.11 -5.91 -31.89
C MET A 44 35.44 -6.29 -32.57
N LEU A 45 35.36 -6.98 -33.71
CA LEU A 45 36.08 -6.74 -34.98
C LEU A 45 36.01 -8.01 -35.85
N LYS A 46 35.26 -7.96 -36.95
CA LYS A 46 35.59 -8.76 -38.14
C LYS A 46 35.45 -7.90 -39.41
N LEU A 47 36.63 -7.73 -40.00
CA LEU A 47 36.96 -7.61 -41.42
C LEU A 47 36.42 -6.45 -42.27
N GLN A 48 37.38 -5.62 -42.63
CA GLN A 48 37.48 -4.73 -43.78
C GLN A 48 37.81 -5.51 -45.07
N LYS A 49 37.12 -5.23 -46.19
CA LYS A 49 37.70 -4.91 -47.52
C LYS A 49 36.61 -4.47 -48.54
N PRO A 50 36.98 -3.70 -49.58
CA PRO A 50 36.13 -2.72 -50.25
C PRO A 50 35.49 -3.22 -51.55
N ILE A 51 34.39 -2.60 -51.97
CA ILE A 51 33.85 -2.69 -53.33
C ILE A 51 33.61 -1.28 -53.85
N ILE A 52 34.01 -1.11 -55.11
CA ILE A 52 34.18 0.08 -55.94
C ILE A 52 32.84 0.71 -56.35
N ASP A 53 32.90 2.02 -56.58
CA ASP A 53 31.98 2.93 -57.28
C ASP A 53 30.72 2.36 -57.96
N THR A 54 29.56 2.94 -57.63
CA THR A 54 28.40 3.01 -58.55
C THR A 54 27.52 4.22 -58.18
N PRO A 55 26.93 4.94 -59.14
CA PRO A 55 26.56 6.34 -58.99
C PRO A 55 25.17 6.53 -58.36
N CYS A 56 25.01 7.65 -57.66
CA CYS A 56 23.72 8.15 -57.18
C CYS A 56 22.70 8.24 -58.31
N ARG A 57 21.59 7.49 -58.20
CA ARG A 57 20.35 7.75 -58.94
C ARG A 57 19.38 8.57 -58.07
N PRO A 58 18.66 9.54 -58.64
CA PRO A 58 17.67 10.31 -57.90
C PRO A 58 16.46 9.43 -57.57
N VAL A 59 16.13 9.32 -56.29
CA VAL A 59 14.89 8.66 -55.83
C VAL A 59 13.72 9.56 -56.16
N LYS A 60 12.77 9.03 -56.95
CA LYS A 60 11.51 9.69 -57.29
C LYS A 60 10.68 9.95 -56.02
N LYS A 61 10.07 11.14 -55.94
CA LYS A 61 9.24 11.65 -54.83
C LYS A 61 7.90 10.91 -54.65
N ALA A 62 7.90 9.58 -54.52
CA ALA A 62 6.67 8.79 -54.36
C ALA A 62 6.59 7.97 -53.06
N ALA A 63 7.63 7.97 -52.21
CA ALA A 63 7.66 7.14 -51.00
C ALA A 63 7.29 7.88 -49.69
N ALA A 64 7.10 9.21 -49.72
CA ALA A 64 6.83 9.97 -48.50
C ALA A 64 5.38 9.80 -47.99
N SER A 65 4.40 9.62 -48.89
CA SER A 65 2.98 9.55 -48.52
C SER A 65 2.62 8.24 -47.81
N THR A 66 3.20 7.11 -48.22
CA THR A 66 2.97 5.80 -47.60
C THR A 66 3.57 5.69 -46.20
N ILE A 67 4.74 6.30 -45.96
CA ILE A 67 5.39 6.29 -44.63
C ILE A 67 4.60 7.15 -43.64
N ILE A 68 4.08 8.31 -44.07
CA ILE A 68 3.24 9.17 -43.23
C ILE A 68 1.92 8.46 -42.89
N ALA A 69 1.30 7.75 -43.85
CA ALA A 69 0.06 7.02 -43.60
C ALA A 69 0.24 5.88 -42.59
N VAL A 70 1.33 5.11 -42.69
CA VAL A 70 1.65 4.05 -41.70
C VAL A 70 1.91 4.65 -40.32
N PHE A 71 2.63 5.78 -40.24
CA PHE A 71 2.89 6.45 -38.97
C PHE A 71 1.59 6.97 -38.32
N LEU A 72 0.70 7.57 -39.10
CA LEU A 72 -0.62 8.02 -38.62
C LEU A 72 -1.50 6.86 -38.16
N ILE A 73 -1.49 5.72 -38.87
CA ILE A 73 -2.24 4.53 -38.46
C ILE A 73 -1.65 3.95 -37.17
N THR A 74 -0.32 3.91 -37.00
CA THR A 74 0.30 3.45 -35.74
C THR A 74 -0.02 4.37 -34.57
N VAL A 75 -0.02 5.69 -34.77
CA VAL A 75 -0.42 6.67 -33.73
C VAL A 75 -1.90 6.52 -33.38
N LEU A 76 -2.77 6.30 -34.37
CA LEU A 76 -4.19 6.02 -34.16
C LEU A 76 -4.40 4.72 -33.37
N MET A 77 -3.75 3.62 -33.76
CA MET A 77 -3.87 2.34 -33.06
C MET A 77 -3.33 2.38 -31.63
N VAL A 78 -2.25 3.13 -31.38
CA VAL A 78 -1.73 3.37 -30.01
C VAL A 78 -2.69 4.24 -29.22
N SER A 79 -3.29 5.28 -29.81
CA SER A 79 -4.25 6.14 -29.12
C SER A 79 -5.58 5.45 -28.80
N VAL A 80 -6.06 4.54 -29.65
CA VAL A 80 -7.27 3.73 -29.40
C VAL A 80 -6.97 2.59 -28.40
N GLY A 81 -5.77 2.03 -28.40
CA GLY A 81 -5.33 1.00 -27.44
C GLY A 81 -4.94 1.54 -26.05
N TRP A 82 -4.72 2.85 -25.90
CA TRP A 82 -4.38 3.49 -24.61
C TRP A 82 -5.48 4.33 -23.99
N LEU A 83 -6.61 4.55 -24.68
CA LEU A 83 -7.81 5.07 -24.04
C LEU A 83 -8.55 3.94 -23.34
N ASP A 84 -7.93 3.42 -22.28
CA ASP A 84 -8.61 2.59 -21.29
C ASP A 84 -9.58 3.49 -20.51
N ILE A 85 -10.79 3.65 -21.05
CA ILE A 85 -11.91 4.46 -20.50
C ILE A 85 -12.32 3.96 -19.10
N SER A 86 -11.82 2.80 -18.68
CA SER A 86 -11.94 2.26 -17.32
C SER A 86 -11.28 3.16 -16.24
N PHE A 87 -10.29 3.98 -16.60
CA PHE A 87 -9.66 4.92 -15.66
C PHE A 87 -10.59 6.11 -15.30
N PHE A 88 -11.41 6.57 -16.25
CA PHE A 88 -12.36 7.68 -16.01
C PHE A 88 -13.69 7.21 -15.41
N SER A 89 -14.06 5.93 -15.56
CA SER A 89 -15.26 5.39 -14.90
C SER A 89 -15.11 5.29 -13.37
N GLY A 90 -13.87 5.22 -12.87
CA GLY A 90 -13.58 5.36 -11.43
C GLY A 90 -13.80 6.78 -10.89
N VAL A 91 -13.63 7.81 -11.71
CA VAL A 91 -13.79 9.22 -11.30
C VAL A 91 -15.28 9.62 -11.25
N SER A 92 -16.11 9.10 -12.14
CA SER A 92 -17.57 9.35 -12.12
C SER A 92 -18.25 8.76 -10.87
N SER A 93 -17.70 7.70 -10.29
CA SER A 93 -18.23 7.07 -9.07
C SER A 93 -18.14 7.95 -7.81
N TYR A 94 -17.27 8.97 -7.79
CA TYR A 94 -17.14 9.89 -6.63
C TYR A 94 -18.33 10.82 -6.43
N GLN A 95 -19.19 11.01 -7.43
CA GLN A 95 -20.41 11.83 -7.29
C GLN A 95 -21.55 11.09 -6.58
N ASN A 96 -21.46 9.76 -6.43
CA ASN A 96 -22.41 8.96 -5.66
C ASN A 96 -21.90 8.63 -4.24
N MET A 97 -21.06 9.49 -3.65
CA MET A 97 -21.11 9.67 -2.20
C MET A 97 -22.43 10.36 -1.86
N VAL A 98 -23.51 9.59 -2.00
CA VAL A 98 -24.81 9.89 -1.43
C VAL A 98 -24.53 10.23 0.02
N VAL A 99 -24.73 11.51 0.34
CA VAL A 99 -25.05 11.98 1.68
C VAL A 99 -26.03 10.95 2.21
N GLY A 100 -25.55 10.09 3.11
CA GLY A 100 -26.34 9.00 3.67
C GLY A 100 -27.70 9.56 3.99
N SER A 101 -28.72 8.96 3.36
CA SER A 101 -30.13 9.27 3.58
C SER A 101 -30.31 9.76 5.01
N LYS A 102 -30.95 10.92 5.18
CA LYS A 102 -31.48 11.39 6.47
C LYS A 102 -32.51 10.36 6.93
N SER A 103 -32.04 9.20 7.39
CA SER A 103 -32.80 8.26 8.19
C SER A 103 -32.89 8.93 9.56
N THR A 104 -34.05 9.50 9.84
CA THR A 104 -34.43 10.15 11.10
C THR A 104 -34.51 9.19 12.29
N THR A 105 -34.03 7.96 12.16
CA THR A 105 -33.67 7.13 13.31
C THR A 105 -32.22 7.43 13.66
N ALA A 106 -32.01 8.14 14.76
CA ALA A 106 -30.70 8.24 15.41
C ALA A 106 -30.20 6.82 15.67
N ARG A 107 -29.42 6.25 14.74
CA ARG A 107 -28.62 5.06 15.01
C ARG A 107 -27.74 5.47 16.19
N HIS A 108 -28.03 4.93 17.37
CA HIS A 108 -27.09 4.91 18.47
C HIS A 108 -25.77 4.40 17.86
N LYS A 109 -24.81 5.29 17.65
CA LYS A 109 -23.45 4.86 17.37
C LYS A 109 -23.01 4.22 18.67
N PRO A 110 -22.75 2.90 18.71
CA PRO A 110 -22.15 2.32 19.90
C PRO A 110 -20.78 2.98 20.04
N GLU A 111 -20.69 3.92 20.97
CA GLU A 111 -19.43 4.48 21.40
C GLU A 111 -18.86 3.53 22.43
N PHE A 112 -17.67 3.03 22.16
CA PHE A 112 -16.90 2.28 23.14
C PHE A 112 -15.78 3.21 23.61
N PRO A 113 -16.01 4.09 24.59
CA PRO A 113 -15.01 5.06 25.06
C PRO A 113 -13.89 4.37 25.81
N LEU A 114 -12.63 4.61 25.42
CA LEU A 114 -11.47 4.13 26.16
C LEU A 114 -11.50 4.76 27.55
N GLU A 115 -11.77 3.95 28.58
CA GLU A 115 -11.60 4.36 29.97
C GLU A 115 -10.11 4.40 30.27
N CYS A 116 -9.50 5.56 30.10
CA CYS A 116 -8.14 5.86 30.53
C CYS A 116 -8.23 6.77 31.76
N SER A 117 -7.60 6.39 32.87
CA SER A 117 -7.42 7.32 34.00
C SER A 117 -6.32 8.33 33.62
N THR A 118 -6.40 9.56 34.09
CA THR A 118 -5.40 10.60 33.77
C THR A 118 -4.15 10.53 34.65
N GLU A 119 -4.07 9.62 35.61
CA GLU A 119 -3.10 9.71 36.71
C GLU A 119 -1.81 8.88 36.51
N ASN A 120 -1.77 7.93 35.58
CA ASN A 120 -0.57 7.08 35.38
C ASN A 120 -0.21 6.92 33.89
N GLN A 121 1.01 7.31 33.52
CA GLN A 121 1.54 7.18 32.15
C GLN A 121 1.71 5.72 31.68
N THR A 122 1.76 4.76 32.62
CA THR A 122 1.77 3.32 32.37
C THR A 122 0.39 2.71 32.64
N GLN A 123 -0.61 3.05 31.82
CA GLN A 123 -1.93 2.46 31.93
C GLN A 123 -2.11 1.27 31.02
N THR A 124 -2.31 0.11 31.63
CA THR A 124 -2.97 -1.01 30.99
C THR A 124 -4.47 -0.74 30.89
N CYS A 125 -5.04 -1.00 29.71
CA CYS A 125 -6.48 -0.96 29.53
C CYS A 125 -7.15 -1.95 30.51
N ARG A 126 -8.27 -1.52 31.09
CA ARG A 126 -9.11 -2.34 31.97
C ARG A 126 -9.56 -3.61 31.21
N LYS A 127 -9.56 -4.78 31.88
CA LYS A 127 -9.83 -6.09 31.26
C LYS A 127 -11.32 -6.45 31.20
N ASP A 128 -12.18 -5.58 31.71
CA ASP A 128 -13.62 -5.74 31.90
C ASP A 128 -14.45 -5.31 30.68
N TYR A 129 -13.82 -5.12 29.51
CA TYR A 129 -14.57 -4.84 28.28
C TYR A 129 -15.49 -6.02 27.91
N PRO A 130 -16.73 -5.73 27.45
CA PRO A 130 -17.67 -6.77 27.04
C PRO A 130 -17.07 -7.66 25.96
N THR A 131 -17.10 -8.98 26.17
CA THR A 131 -16.67 -9.97 25.18
C THR A 131 -17.78 -10.39 24.21
N THR A 132 -19.01 -9.96 24.45
CA THR A 132 -20.18 -10.23 23.61
C THR A 132 -21.07 -8.99 23.56
N THR A 133 -21.48 -8.60 22.36
CA THR A 133 -22.62 -7.68 22.22
C THR A 133 -23.90 -8.47 22.47
N GLY A 134 -24.68 -8.14 23.49
CA GLY A 134 -26.08 -8.59 23.64
C GLY A 134 -27.04 -8.01 22.58
N ILE A 135 -26.50 -7.43 21.51
CA ILE A 135 -27.23 -6.82 20.41
C ILE A 135 -27.53 -7.92 19.39
N PRO A 136 -28.81 -8.21 19.09
CA PRO A 136 -29.17 -9.14 18.04
C PRO A 136 -28.49 -8.77 16.72
N PRO A 137 -28.14 -9.73 15.84
CA PRO A 137 -27.61 -9.42 14.53
C PRO A 137 -28.58 -8.45 13.84
N MET A 138 -28.09 -7.25 13.60
CA MET A 138 -28.86 -6.19 12.93
C MET A 138 -29.37 -6.77 11.61
N ASN A 139 -30.67 -6.67 11.34
CA ASN A 139 -31.27 -7.17 10.09
C ASN A 139 -30.55 -6.52 8.90
N THR A 140 -29.60 -7.25 8.30
CA THR A 140 -28.68 -6.74 7.26
C THR A 140 -29.30 -6.76 5.87
N SER A 141 -30.56 -7.19 5.73
CA SER A 141 -31.25 -7.40 4.45
C SER A 141 -31.41 -6.15 3.58
N LYS A 142 -30.99 -4.97 4.04
CA LYS A 142 -31.05 -3.69 3.29
C LYS A 142 -29.76 -2.87 3.29
N VAL A 143 -28.64 -3.39 3.81
CA VAL A 143 -27.38 -2.64 3.81
C VAL A 143 -26.44 -3.28 2.82
N GLU A 144 -26.40 -2.72 1.61
CA GLU A 144 -25.42 -3.09 0.60
C GLU A 144 -24.05 -2.52 0.99
N CYS A 145 -23.02 -3.37 0.97
CA CYS A 145 -21.65 -2.92 1.20
C CYS A 145 -21.23 -1.98 0.07
N PRO A 146 -20.54 -0.87 0.37
CA PRO A 146 -19.94 -0.03 -0.66
C PRO A 146 -19.13 -0.84 -1.69
N SER A 147 -19.21 -0.46 -2.97
CA SER A 147 -18.64 -1.20 -4.09
C SER A 147 -17.13 -1.46 -3.97
N PHE A 148 -16.39 -0.59 -3.28
CA PHE A 148 -14.96 -0.79 -3.04
C PHE A 148 -14.64 -2.02 -2.18
N PHE A 149 -15.58 -2.54 -1.39
CA PHE A 149 -15.38 -3.80 -0.66
C PHE A 149 -15.32 -5.03 -1.57
N ARG A 150 -15.65 -4.90 -2.86
CA ARG A 150 -15.43 -5.97 -3.86
C ARG A 150 -13.98 -6.43 -3.91
N TRP A 151 -13.02 -5.55 -3.61
CA TRP A 151 -11.59 -5.86 -3.64
C TRP A 151 -11.20 -6.91 -2.59
N ILE A 152 -11.95 -7.03 -1.49
CA ILE A 152 -11.73 -8.13 -0.53
C ILE A 152 -11.93 -9.49 -1.22
N HIS A 153 -12.94 -9.60 -2.08
CA HIS A 153 -13.19 -10.84 -2.82
C HIS A 153 -12.14 -11.10 -3.89
N GLU A 154 -11.62 -10.04 -4.51
CA GLU A 154 -10.56 -10.13 -5.50
C GLU A 154 -9.24 -10.58 -4.87
N ASP A 155 -8.82 -9.95 -3.77
CA ASP A 155 -7.59 -10.30 -3.06
C ASP A 155 -7.64 -11.76 -2.57
N LEU A 156 -8.78 -12.17 -2.02
CA LEU A 156 -8.98 -13.52 -1.47
C LEU A 156 -9.30 -14.60 -2.51
N ARG A 157 -9.50 -14.25 -3.79
CA ARG A 157 -9.97 -15.19 -4.83
C ARG A 157 -9.07 -16.42 -4.97
N HIS A 158 -7.78 -16.24 -4.76
CA HIS A 158 -6.74 -17.26 -4.93
C HIS A 158 -6.92 -18.46 -3.98
N TRP A 159 -7.61 -18.25 -2.86
CA TRP A 159 -7.89 -19.30 -1.86
C TRP A 159 -9.35 -19.72 -1.81
N LYS A 160 -10.21 -19.17 -2.67
CA LYS A 160 -11.66 -19.39 -2.62
C LYS A 160 -12.05 -20.88 -2.76
N GLN A 161 -11.36 -21.61 -3.62
CA GLN A 161 -11.66 -23.03 -3.90
C GLN A 161 -10.85 -23.98 -3.03
N THR A 162 -9.59 -23.65 -2.75
CA THR A 162 -8.64 -24.55 -2.06
C THR A 162 -8.62 -24.34 -0.54
N GLY A 163 -9.13 -23.21 -0.07
CA GLY A 163 -8.90 -22.75 1.29
C GLY A 163 -7.44 -22.36 1.55
N ILE A 164 -7.16 -22.05 2.82
CA ILE A 164 -5.84 -21.69 3.32
C ILE A 164 -5.36 -22.82 4.24
N SER A 165 -4.25 -23.47 3.87
CA SER A 165 -3.64 -24.52 4.69
C SER A 165 -2.65 -23.97 5.71
N ARG A 166 -2.31 -24.79 6.72
CA ARG A 166 -1.30 -24.42 7.72
C ARG A 166 0.07 -24.13 7.10
N ASP A 167 0.47 -24.93 6.11
CA ASP A 167 1.76 -24.76 5.44
C ASP A 167 1.84 -23.46 4.66
N MET A 168 0.71 -22.97 4.12
CA MET A 168 0.65 -21.68 3.42
C MET A 168 0.84 -20.51 4.38
N ILE A 169 0.24 -20.60 5.58
CA ILE A 169 0.44 -19.62 6.65
C ILE A 169 1.92 -19.62 7.08
N GLU A 170 2.51 -20.78 7.34
CA GLU A 170 3.93 -20.87 7.69
C GLU A 170 4.85 -20.39 6.56
N GLY A 171 4.44 -20.56 5.30
CA GLY A 171 5.13 -20.03 4.13
C GLY A 171 5.27 -18.50 4.15
N ALA A 172 4.27 -17.79 4.67
CA ALA A 172 4.26 -16.34 4.81
C ALA A 172 5.26 -15.82 5.86
N ARG A 173 5.69 -16.68 6.81
CA ARG A 173 6.60 -16.31 7.92
C ARG A 173 7.92 -15.72 7.44
N LYS A 174 8.39 -16.13 6.25
CA LYS A 174 9.65 -15.66 5.66
C LYS A 174 9.70 -14.15 5.47
N THR A 175 8.54 -13.52 5.24
CA THR A 175 8.41 -12.08 4.99
C THR A 175 7.56 -11.38 6.06
N ALA A 176 6.71 -12.10 6.77
CA ALA A 176 5.91 -11.51 7.83
C ALA A 176 6.78 -10.83 8.91
N HIS A 177 6.35 -9.64 9.32
CA HIS A 177 6.87 -8.92 10.48
C HIS A 177 6.26 -9.42 11.77
N PHE A 178 4.97 -9.73 11.75
CA PHE A 178 4.27 -10.34 12.88
C PHE A 178 3.16 -11.28 12.41
N ARG A 179 2.88 -12.27 13.26
CA ARG A 179 1.70 -13.11 13.22
C ARG A 179 0.69 -12.60 14.23
N LEU A 180 -0.55 -12.48 13.82
CA LEU A 180 -1.69 -12.19 14.69
C LEU A 180 -2.61 -13.40 14.75
N VAL A 181 -2.99 -13.82 15.95
CA VAL A 181 -3.99 -14.85 16.16
C VAL A 181 -5.11 -14.28 17.02
N ILE A 182 -6.36 -14.43 16.60
CA ILE A 182 -7.54 -14.11 17.39
C ILE A 182 -8.19 -15.43 17.79
N VAL A 183 -8.35 -15.67 19.10
CA VAL A 183 -9.09 -16.82 19.63
C VAL A 183 -10.02 -16.34 20.73
N LYS A 184 -11.32 -16.65 20.61
CA LYS A 184 -12.36 -16.28 21.58
C LYS A 184 -12.33 -14.80 21.93
N GLY A 185 -12.21 -13.95 20.90
CA GLY A 185 -12.17 -12.49 21.04
C GLY A 185 -10.89 -11.92 21.65
N LYS A 186 -9.83 -12.73 21.83
CA LYS A 186 -8.53 -12.28 22.34
C LYS A 186 -7.48 -12.34 21.25
N ALA A 187 -6.77 -11.23 21.05
CA ALA A 187 -5.64 -11.12 20.13
C ALA A 187 -4.33 -11.55 20.79
N TYR A 188 -3.54 -12.34 20.08
CA TYR A 188 -2.19 -12.78 20.41
C TYR A 188 -1.27 -12.40 19.26
N VAL A 189 -0.12 -11.82 19.58
CA VAL A 189 0.84 -11.35 18.56
C VAL A 189 2.17 -12.02 18.81
N GLU A 190 2.69 -12.67 17.78
CA GLU A 190 4.07 -13.15 17.73
C GLU A 190 4.84 -12.26 16.76
N LYS A 191 5.89 -11.58 17.26
CA LYS A 191 6.75 -10.74 16.42
C LYS A 191 7.89 -11.58 15.86
N TYR A 192 8.12 -11.48 14.56
CA TYR A 192 9.24 -12.14 13.89
C TYR A 192 10.42 -11.20 13.66
N ARG A 193 10.14 -9.94 13.32
CA ARG A 193 11.16 -8.92 13.06
C ARG A 193 10.59 -7.51 13.28
N ASN A 194 11.49 -6.54 13.44
CA ASN A 194 11.12 -5.14 13.62
C ASN A 194 10.49 -4.58 12.35
N SER A 195 9.37 -3.87 12.51
CA SER A 195 8.77 -3.10 11.42
C SER A 195 9.49 -1.76 11.24
N ILE A 196 9.32 -1.14 10.06
CA ILE A 196 9.75 0.25 9.87
C ILE A 196 8.97 1.11 10.86
N GLN A 197 9.68 1.74 11.80
CA GLN A 197 9.09 2.63 12.80
C GLN A 197 7.96 1.92 13.58
N THR A 198 6.84 2.60 13.88
CA THR A 198 5.72 2.01 14.65
C THR A 198 4.54 1.54 13.79
N ARG A 199 4.78 1.21 12.53
CA ARG A 199 3.73 0.74 11.59
C ARG A 199 2.98 -0.47 12.13
N ASP A 200 3.70 -1.46 12.64
CA ASP A 200 3.10 -2.65 13.28
C ASP A 200 2.17 -2.26 14.45
N LYS A 201 2.61 -1.34 15.32
CA LYS A 201 1.82 -0.91 16.48
C LYS A 201 0.51 -0.25 16.07
N PHE A 202 0.50 0.59 15.04
CA PHE A 202 -0.72 1.24 14.55
C PHE A 202 -1.67 0.25 13.87
N THR A 203 -1.16 -0.73 13.12
CA THR A 203 -1.99 -1.82 12.58
C THR A 203 -2.64 -2.63 13.71
N LEU A 204 -1.86 -3.00 14.73
CA LEU A 204 -2.38 -3.70 15.91
C LEU A 204 -3.41 -2.85 16.66
N TRP A 205 -3.18 -1.54 16.80
CA TRP A 205 -4.13 -0.61 17.39
C TRP A 205 -5.47 -0.62 16.64
N GLY A 206 -5.44 -0.59 15.30
CA GLY A 206 -6.65 -0.69 14.49
C GLY A 206 -7.44 -1.98 14.74
N ILE A 207 -6.74 -3.10 14.88
CA ILE A 207 -7.36 -4.41 15.15
C ILE A 207 -7.94 -4.48 16.56
N LEU A 208 -7.27 -3.91 17.57
CA LEU A 208 -7.80 -3.81 18.93
C LEU A 208 -9.10 -2.98 18.95
N GLN A 209 -9.17 -1.91 18.16
CA GLN A 209 -10.39 -1.13 18.01
C GLN A 209 -11.52 -1.95 17.36
N LEU A 210 -11.21 -2.80 16.36
CA LEU A 210 -12.21 -3.70 15.76
C LEU A 210 -12.76 -4.71 16.78
N LEU A 211 -11.89 -5.36 17.55
CA LEU A 211 -12.30 -6.29 18.61
C LEU A 211 -13.19 -5.63 19.65
N ARG A 212 -12.87 -4.38 20.00
CA ARG A 212 -13.64 -3.56 20.94
C ARG A 212 -14.99 -3.10 20.40
N MET A 213 -15.05 -2.69 19.12
CA MET A 213 -16.28 -2.21 18.49
C MET A 213 -17.26 -3.34 18.13
N TYR A 214 -16.74 -4.54 17.94
CA TYR A 214 -17.51 -5.70 17.48
C TYR A 214 -17.22 -6.96 18.33
N PRO A 215 -17.39 -6.89 19.66
CA PRO A 215 -17.05 -8.00 20.54
C PRO A 215 -17.91 -9.23 20.27
N GLY A 216 -17.27 -10.38 20.12
CA GLY A 216 -17.92 -11.65 19.79
C GLY A 216 -18.31 -11.81 18.31
N ARG A 217 -18.06 -10.80 17.45
CA ARG A 217 -18.38 -10.87 16.01
C ARG A 217 -17.18 -11.26 15.14
N LEU A 218 -15.96 -11.03 15.60
CA LEU A 218 -14.77 -11.46 14.89
C LEU A 218 -14.56 -12.97 15.14
N PRO A 219 -14.41 -13.79 14.08
CA PRO A 219 -14.18 -15.22 14.24
C PRO A 219 -12.76 -15.49 14.76
N ASP A 220 -12.53 -16.73 15.18
CA ASP A 220 -11.18 -17.22 15.41
C ASP A 220 -10.43 -17.23 14.08
N LEU A 221 -9.29 -16.55 14.02
CA LEU A 221 -8.52 -16.36 12.79
C LEU A 221 -7.03 -16.18 13.06
N GLU A 222 -6.22 -16.39 12.03
CA GLU A 222 -4.76 -16.26 12.06
C GLU A 222 -4.29 -15.53 10.81
N LEU A 223 -3.53 -14.45 11.00
CA LEU A 223 -3.09 -13.53 9.94
C LEU A 223 -1.58 -13.30 10.02
N MET A 224 -0.97 -13.14 8.85
CA MET A 224 0.44 -12.83 8.68
C MET A 224 0.55 -11.43 8.07
N PHE A 225 1.29 -10.53 8.70
CA PHE A 225 1.42 -9.14 8.24
C PHE A 225 2.85 -8.81 7.86
N ASP A 226 3.01 -8.11 6.74
CA ASP A 226 4.26 -7.48 6.34
C ASP A 226 4.09 -5.95 6.24
N CYS A 227 4.98 -5.21 6.90
CA CYS A 227 4.89 -3.77 7.11
C CYS A 227 5.79 -2.94 6.17
N ASP A 228 6.46 -3.55 5.19
CA ASP A 228 7.41 -2.87 4.28
C ASP A 228 6.77 -2.22 3.03
N ASP A 229 7.51 -1.26 2.45
CA ASP A 229 7.43 -0.70 1.07
C ASP A 229 6.47 -1.36 0.07
N ARG A 230 6.85 -2.56 -0.35
CA ARG A 230 6.54 -3.12 -1.66
C ARG A 230 5.82 -4.45 -1.51
N PRO A 231 4.95 -4.84 -2.45
CA PRO A 231 4.34 -6.16 -2.46
C PRO A 231 5.41 -7.27 -2.39
N ALA A 232 5.09 -8.40 -1.73
CA ALA A 232 6.04 -9.49 -1.52
C ALA A 232 5.68 -10.78 -2.23
N VAL A 233 4.39 -11.10 -2.36
CA VAL A 233 3.96 -12.38 -2.90
C VAL A 233 3.77 -12.24 -4.40
N ARG A 234 4.83 -12.48 -5.18
CA ARG A 234 4.80 -12.30 -6.64
C ARG A 234 3.96 -13.38 -7.31
N SER A 235 2.99 -12.98 -8.15
CA SER A 235 2.08 -13.92 -8.83
C SER A 235 2.80 -14.93 -9.72
N ARG A 236 3.92 -14.53 -10.33
CA ARG A 236 4.73 -15.40 -11.19
C ARG A 236 5.35 -16.60 -10.47
N ASP A 237 5.54 -16.49 -9.15
CA ASP A 237 6.16 -17.56 -8.34
C ASP A 237 5.12 -18.63 -7.96
N PHE A 238 3.83 -18.38 -8.22
CA PHE A 238 2.70 -19.25 -7.86
C PHE A 238 1.82 -19.55 -9.08
N GLN A 239 2.45 -20.04 -10.15
CA GLN A 239 1.76 -20.48 -11.36
C GLN A 239 1.47 -21.98 -11.33
N GLY A 240 0.32 -22.39 -11.86
CA GLY A 240 -0.04 -23.79 -12.07
C GLY A 240 -1.02 -24.39 -11.06
N PRO A 241 -1.46 -25.64 -11.28
CA PRO A 241 -2.58 -26.26 -10.55
C PRO A 241 -2.29 -26.54 -9.07
N ASN A 242 -1.01 -26.59 -8.69
CA ASN A 242 -0.56 -26.81 -7.31
C ASN A 242 -0.03 -25.53 -6.64
N ALA A 243 -0.32 -24.36 -7.21
CA ALA A 243 0.07 -23.09 -6.64
C ALA A 243 -0.53 -22.91 -5.24
N ARG A 244 0.34 -22.63 -4.27
CA ARG A 244 -0.05 -22.43 -2.86
C ARG A 244 0.50 -21.09 -2.37
N PRO A 245 -0.04 -19.96 -2.86
CA PRO A 245 0.43 -18.65 -2.44
C PRO A 245 0.21 -18.45 -0.93
N PRO A 246 1.21 -17.94 -0.18
CA PRO A 246 1.05 -17.61 1.23
C PRO A 246 0.09 -16.41 1.37
N PRO A 247 -0.95 -16.48 2.21
CA PRO A 247 -1.81 -15.34 2.46
C PRO A 247 -1.09 -14.35 3.37
N LEU A 248 -0.62 -13.26 2.78
CA LEU A 248 0.13 -12.21 3.46
C LEU A 248 -0.61 -10.89 3.36
N PHE A 249 -0.86 -10.26 4.51
CA PHE A 249 -1.49 -8.95 4.57
C PHE A 249 -0.45 -7.85 4.43
N ARG A 250 -0.74 -6.88 3.55
CA ARG A 250 0.08 -5.69 3.31
C ARG A 250 -0.81 -4.48 3.07
N TYR A 251 -0.21 -3.30 3.04
CA TYR A 251 -0.93 -2.06 2.74
C TYR A 251 -1.02 -1.72 1.24
N CYS A 252 -0.22 -2.40 0.41
CA CYS A 252 -0.26 -2.23 -1.05
C CYS A 252 -0.07 -3.56 -1.76
N ALA A 253 -0.70 -3.67 -2.92
CA ALA A 253 -0.58 -4.74 -3.88
C ALA A 253 -0.66 -4.11 -5.29
N ASP A 254 -0.20 -4.86 -6.28
CA ASP A 254 -0.37 -4.60 -7.71
C ASP A 254 -0.82 -5.87 -8.45
N GLU A 255 -1.08 -5.74 -9.76
CA GLU A 255 -1.54 -6.84 -10.63
C GLU A 255 -0.55 -8.02 -10.70
N TRP A 256 0.71 -7.81 -10.31
CA TRP A 256 1.79 -8.80 -10.31
C TRP A 256 2.04 -9.40 -8.92
N SER A 257 1.17 -9.09 -7.96
CA SER A 257 1.25 -9.56 -6.58
C SER A 257 -0.05 -10.20 -6.10
N LEU A 258 0.06 -11.07 -5.08
CA LEU A 258 -1.02 -11.82 -4.45
C LEU A 258 -1.21 -11.42 -2.99
N ASP A 259 -0.61 -10.31 -2.56
CA ASP A 259 -0.75 -9.76 -1.22
C ASP A 259 -2.20 -9.32 -0.96
N ILE A 260 -2.69 -9.52 0.26
CA ILE A 260 -4.04 -9.12 0.66
C ILE A 260 -3.97 -7.70 1.21
N VAL A 261 -4.70 -6.76 0.61
CA VAL A 261 -4.64 -5.35 1.03
C VAL A 261 -5.39 -5.14 2.34
N PHE A 262 -4.72 -4.50 3.28
CA PHE A 262 -5.25 -4.09 4.57
C PHE A 262 -5.15 -2.56 4.70
N PRO A 263 -6.11 -1.88 5.35
CA PRO A 263 -5.98 -0.45 5.63
C PRO A 263 -4.66 -0.12 6.32
N ASP A 264 -3.91 0.81 5.75
CA ASP A 264 -2.57 1.14 6.23
C ASP A 264 -2.61 1.86 7.60
N TRP A 265 -1.48 1.84 8.31
CA TRP A 265 -1.36 2.43 9.65
C TRP A 265 -1.72 3.93 9.71
N SER A 266 -1.51 4.67 8.62
CA SER A 266 -1.73 6.12 8.56
C SER A 266 -3.19 6.52 8.73
N PHE A 267 -4.15 5.59 8.59
CA PHE A 267 -5.54 5.82 8.99
C PHE A 267 -5.64 6.24 10.46
N TRP A 268 -4.81 5.66 11.34
CA TRP A 268 -4.72 5.99 12.75
C TRP A 268 -3.65 7.05 13.06
N GLY A 269 -2.85 7.41 12.07
CA GLY A 269 -1.75 8.36 12.17
C GLY A 269 -0.38 7.71 12.04
N TRP A 270 0.64 8.54 11.92
CA TRP A 270 2.04 8.12 11.84
C TRP A 270 2.92 9.23 12.42
N ALA A 271 3.22 9.12 13.71
CA ALA A 271 3.83 10.19 14.49
C ALA A 271 5.23 10.57 13.97
N GLU A 272 5.99 9.57 13.55
CA GLU A 272 7.36 9.70 13.04
C GLU A 272 7.44 10.51 11.74
N THR A 273 6.31 10.67 11.03
CA THR A 273 6.21 11.49 9.81
C THR A 273 5.23 12.65 9.96
N ASN A 274 4.77 12.93 11.19
CA ASN A 274 3.79 13.98 11.51
C ASN A 274 2.45 13.84 10.75
N ILE A 275 2.05 12.61 10.42
CA ILE A 275 0.73 12.33 9.84
C ILE A 275 -0.27 12.15 10.98
N ARG A 276 -1.30 12.99 11.00
CA ARG A 276 -2.38 12.90 11.98
C ARG A 276 -3.44 11.88 11.55
N PRO A 277 -4.27 11.37 12.47
CA PRO A 277 -5.33 10.42 12.13
C PRO A 277 -6.21 10.92 10.99
N TRP A 278 -6.60 10.01 10.08
CA TRP A 278 -7.34 10.33 8.86
C TRP A 278 -8.61 11.14 9.12
N ARG A 279 -9.36 10.82 10.20
CA ARG A 279 -10.58 11.55 10.58
C ARG A 279 -10.33 13.05 10.77
N ASN A 280 -9.19 13.41 11.37
CA ASN A 280 -8.85 14.81 11.65
C ASN A 280 -8.36 15.51 10.38
N VAL A 281 -7.48 14.83 9.64
CA VAL A 281 -6.94 15.33 8.37
C VAL A 281 -8.07 15.58 7.36
N LEU A 282 -9.02 14.66 7.22
CA LEU A 282 -10.17 14.81 6.32
C LEU A 282 -11.02 16.05 6.64
N LYS A 283 -11.26 16.34 7.92
CA LYS A 283 -12.00 17.54 8.35
C LYS A 283 -11.27 18.81 7.91
N GLU A 284 -9.96 18.84 8.04
CA GLU A 284 -9.15 20.00 7.65
C GLU A 284 -8.99 20.14 6.15
N ILE A 285 -8.88 19.03 5.40
CA ILE A 285 -8.90 19.04 3.94
C ILE A 285 -10.21 19.67 3.45
N LYS A 286 -11.36 19.28 4.03
CA LYS A 286 -12.66 19.87 3.69
C LYS A 286 -12.72 21.36 3.99
N LYS A 287 -12.32 21.77 5.20
CA LYS A 287 -12.23 23.19 5.57
C LYS A 287 -11.27 23.97 4.68
N GLY A 288 -10.16 23.37 4.25
CA GLY A 288 -9.21 23.97 3.32
C GLY A 288 -9.80 24.14 1.92
N ASN A 289 -10.54 23.13 1.45
CA ASN A 289 -11.22 23.13 0.16
C ASN A 289 -12.30 24.22 0.05
N GLU A 290 -12.96 24.55 1.16
CA GLU A 290 -13.97 25.62 1.24
C GLU A 290 -13.38 27.03 1.14
N ARG A 291 -12.08 27.22 1.42
CA ARG A 291 -11.46 28.57 1.45
C ARG A 291 -11.26 29.19 0.07
N ARG A 292 -11.17 28.40 -1.00
CA ARG A 292 -10.92 28.87 -2.36
C ARG A 292 -11.66 28.03 -3.37
N LYS A 293 -12.43 28.68 -4.25
CA LYS A 293 -13.12 28.01 -5.34
C LYS A 293 -12.11 27.53 -6.37
N TRP A 294 -12.50 26.55 -7.18
CA TRP A 294 -11.64 25.98 -8.22
C TRP A 294 -11.02 27.04 -9.15
N LYS A 295 -11.83 27.99 -9.64
CA LYS A 295 -11.38 29.07 -10.54
C LYS A 295 -10.40 30.07 -9.90
N GLU A 296 -10.31 30.09 -8.56
CA GLU A 296 -9.43 30.99 -7.79
C GLU A 296 -8.12 30.30 -7.40
N ARG A 297 -7.93 29.02 -7.75
CA ARG A 297 -6.68 28.30 -7.46
C ARG A 297 -5.59 28.78 -8.39
N VAL A 298 -4.38 28.88 -7.84
CA VAL A 298 -3.17 29.22 -8.60
C VAL A 298 -2.94 28.10 -9.63
N PRO A 299 -2.82 28.41 -10.94
CA PRO A 299 -2.77 27.41 -12.01
C PRO A 299 -1.36 26.80 -12.15
N TYR A 300 -0.78 26.39 -11.03
CA TYR A 300 0.51 25.74 -10.96
C TYR A 300 0.36 24.30 -10.46
N ALA A 301 1.04 23.37 -11.12
CA ALA A 301 1.16 22.02 -10.62
C ALA A 301 2.11 22.01 -9.41
N TYR A 302 1.60 21.65 -8.23
CA TYR A 302 2.39 21.62 -7.00
C TYR A 302 2.73 20.19 -6.59
N TRP A 303 3.99 19.94 -6.25
CA TRP A 303 4.43 18.68 -5.66
C TRP A 303 5.52 18.91 -4.62
N ARG A 304 5.43 18.19 -3.50
CA ARG A 304 6.48 18.17 -2.47
C ARG A 304 6.66 16.75 -1.96
N GLY A 305 7.89 16.25 -1.94
CA GLY A 305 8.17 14.90 -1.45
C GLY A 305 9.62 14.45 -1.64
N ASN A 306 9.89 13.20 -1.30
CA ASN A 306 11.21 12.59 -1.47
C ASN A 306 11.37 12.01 -2.90
N PRO A 307 12.24 12.59 -3.75
CA PRO A 307 12.45 12.13 -5.12
C PRO A 307 13.26 10.83 -5.20
N SER A 308 13.99 10.45 -4.15
CA SER A 308 14.87 9.28 -4.15
C SER A 308 14.11 7.95 -4.11
N VAL A 309 12.81 7.97 -3.82
CA VAL A 309 11.98 6.77 -3.65
C VAL A 309 11.67 6.06 -4.97
N ALA A 310 11.57 6.80 -6.09
CA ALA A 310 11.26 6.24 -7.40
C ALA A 310 11.91 7.04 -8.54
N PRO A 311 12.41 6.39 -9.61
CA PRO A 311 12.95 7.08 -10.79
C PRO A 311 11.98 8.11 -11.37
N THR A 312 10.69 7.77 -11.45
CA THR A 312 9.64 8.67 -11.95
C THR A 312 9.52 9.98 -11.15
N ARG A 313 9.78 9.95 -9.84
CA ARG A 313 9.82 11.17 -9.01
C ARG A 313 11.09 11.98 -9.27
N LYS A 314 12.23 11.33 -9.55
CA LYS A 314 13.45 12.04 -10.00
C LYS A 314 13.22 12.71 -11.35
N ASP A 315 12.54 12.03 -12.26
CA ASP A 315 12.18 12.58 -13.57
C ASP A 315 11.23 13.77 -13.43
N LEU A 316 10.24 13.72 -12.53
CA LEU A 316 9.38 14.86 -12.23
C LEU A 316 10.19 16.12 -11.84
N MET A 317 11.29 15.96 -11.09
CA MET A 317 12.14 17.10 -10.70
C MET A 317 12.81 17.81 -11.87
N LYS A 318 12.94 17.16 -13.04
CA LYS A 318 13.46 17.80 -14.26
C LYS A 318 12.51 18.86 -14.81
N CYS A 319 11.24 18.86 -14.40
CA CYS A 319 10.26 19.86 -14.78
C CYS A 319 10.36 21.15 -13.94
N ASN A 320 11.31 21.25 -13.00
CA ASN A 320 11.47 22.47 -12.21
C ASN A 320 11.79 23.68 -13.12
N ALA A 321 11.37 24.87 -12.71
CA ALA A 321 11.60 26.08 -13.48
C ALA A 321 13.10 26.34 -13.66
N THR A 322 13.49 26.70 -14.88
CA THR A 322 14.84 27.12 -15.25
C THR A 322 14.75 28.46 -15.98
N ASP A 323 15.87 29.15 -16.16
CA ASP A 323 15.91 30.42 -16.92
C ASP A 323 15.39 30.26 -18.36
N LYS A 324 15.42 29.05 -18.91
CA LYS A 324 15.01 28.74 -20.29
C LYS A 324 13.57 28.23 -20.40
N ASN A 325 13.09 27.48 -19.39
CA ASN A 325 11.80 26.80 -19.43
C ASN A 325 11.05 26.95 -18.08
N ASN A 326 9.80 27.41 -18.13
CA ASN A 326 8.89 27.43 -16.99
C ASN A 326 7.62 26.62 -17.33
N TRP A 327 7.46 25.47 -16.68
CA TRP A 327 6.35 24.54 -16.89
C TRP A 327 5.13 24.84 -16.00
N ASN A 328 5.09 26.00 -15.33
CA ASN A 328 4.11 26.33 -14.31
C ASN A 328 4.03 25.26 -13.20
N THR A 329 5.19 24.79 -12.74
CA THR A 329 5.30 23.78 -11.67
C THR A 329 5.99 24.36 -10.45
N LEU A 330 5.55 23.94 -9.26
CA LEU A 330 6.18 24.23 -7.98
C LEU A 330 6.60 22.89 -7.34
N LEU A 331 7.88 22.52 -7.48
CA LEU A 331 8.41 21.22 -7.07
C LEU A 331 9.42 21.38 -5.93
N TYR A 332 9.17 20.71 -4.80
CA TYR A 332 10.01 20.82 -3.60
C TYR A 332 10.45 19.45 -3.07
N VAL A 333 11.70 19.36 -2.64
CA VAL A 333 12.22 18.17 -1.96
C VAL A 333 11.83 18.24 -0.47
N GLN A 334 11.39 17.11 0.08
CA GLN A 334 11.08 16.94 1.50
C GLN A 334 12.06 15.97 2.17
#